data_AF-A0A174FTV3-F1
#
_entry.id   AF-A0A174FTV3-F1
#
_cell.length_a   1.000
_cell.length_b   1.000
_cell.length_c   1.000
_cell.angle_alpha   90.00
_cell.angle_beta   90.00
_cell.angle_gamma   90.00
#
_symmetry.space_group_name_H-M   'P 1'
#
loop_
_entity.id
_entity.type
_entity.pdbx_description
1 polymer ?
#
loop_
_entity_poly.entity_id
_entity_poly.type
_entity_poly.pdbx_seq_one_letter_code
_entity_poly.pdbx_strand_id
1 'polypeptide(L)'
;MLNNTLGILVTILLLFSACKDEEPPISSTKELLNFSILKSDNQGKVANDVEASIQGSVITLPLDKYDDLKSLIAVFEYNGKSITINGVEQESGVTSNDYSQPLVFTVEAEDGSKQQYTVEIALKDTGVLSAFRFLKKNNAFLTADVVCSIEKGEVVSLHKFLQSKLVAEFSSNAVKVLIDDVEQISGVTENDFSSPVIYKFIMRNGEILQYTVKMEFLLDLVSLLVITTDDSSISEIQSKDSYESGTLTVNGKSTYESCIVKTEIKGRGNSTWGYPKKPYRLKLNKKAEICGLGKAKNYVLLANHLDPTLMLNSVAFKIGRLLELPFTNHAIPVDVVLNGIYKGSYLLTEQIEVKENRVDLDENNSVMWELDSYWDDEPKFKSTAFNLPVMVKDPDLTTEQFEYWKKDFNAFTTQFAKEPLEGNSYVDMIDIESVAKFLITFNLVHNMEINHPKSVFLHKEGNGKYVMGPIWDFDWAYDYEGTSNHFGRYNTPLFSSSMNGVGTAFFQRFLQDSRVKAIYKRTWQDFKNNKLDALLQYVDDYAVMLKPSVERNSELWENTRSFDTKVKELKTWLRNRADYIDSEVSKL
;
A
#
# COMPACT_ATOMS: atom_id res chain seq x y z
N MET A 1 133.04 -56.99 -4.90
CA MET A 1 132.76 -57.18 -3.47
C MET A 1 131.31 -56.80 -3.22
N LEU A 2 130.49 -57.77 -2.77
CA LEU A 2 129.17 -57.64 -2.11
C LEU A 2 128.08 -56.82 -2.84
N ASN A 3 126.78 -57.18 -2.88
CA ASN A 3 126.00 -58.23 -2.23
C ASN A 3 124.67 -58.39 -3.00
N ASN A 4 123.99 -59.51 -2.74
CA ASN A 4 122.63 -59.90 -3.16
C ASN A 4 121.58 -58.77 -2.98
N THR A 5 120.41 -58.73 -3.66
CA THR A 5 119.29 -59.69 -3.50
C THR A 5 118.12 -59.39 -4.48
N LEU A 6 117.44 -60.47 -4.91
CA LEU A 6 115.99 -60.65 -5.19
C LEU A 6 115.27 -59.94 -6.37
N GLY A 7 115.07 -60.72 -7.45
CA GLY A 7 113.79 -61.16 -8.03
C GLY A 7 112.68 -60.17 -8.43
N ILE A 8 112.28 -60.20 -9.71
CA ILE A 8 110.93 -60.61 -10.22
C ILE A 8 110.77 -60.17 -11.70
N LEU A 9 110.15 -61.07 -12.47
CA LEU A 9 109.75 -60.99 -13.88
C LEU A 9 109.01 -59.68 -14.23
N VAL A 10 109.39 -59.02 -15.33
CA VAL A 10 108.62 -57.93 -15.95
C VAL A 10 108.19 -58.36 -17.34
N THR A 11 106.90 -58.64 -17.49
CA THR A 11 106.19 -58.76 -18.76
C THR A 11 105.35 -57.50 -18.92
N ILE A 12 105.76 -56.57 -19.78
CA ILE A 12 104.93 -55.41 -20.15
C ILE A 12 104.33 -55.71 -21.53
N LEU A 13 103.06 -56.12 -21.51
CA LEU A 13 102.21 -56.27 -22.69
C LEU A 13 101.35 -55.00 -22.84
N LEU A 14 101.33 -54.48 -24.06
CA LEU A 14 100.57 -53.31 -24.52
C LEU A 14 99.07 -53.46 -24.23
N LEU A 15 98.46 -52.45 -23.59
CA LEU A 15 97.00 -52.30 -23.48
C LEU A 15 96.54 -51.14 -24.37
N PHE A 16 95.68 -51.47 -25.34
CA PHE A 16 94.96 -50.53 -26.18
C PHE A 16 93.99 -49.69 -25.33
N SER A 17 94.06 -48.37 -25.50
CA SER A 17 93.09 -47.42 -24.97
C SER A 17 91.80 -47.52 -25.78
N ALA A 18 90.69 -47.81 -25.11
CA ALA A 18 89.34 -47.66 -25.64
C ALA A 18 88.67 -46.50 -24.90
N CYS A 19 88.45 -45.38 -25.58
CA CYS A 19 87.56 -44.32 -25.12
C CYS A 19 86.13 -44.86 -25.09
N LYS A 20 85.49 -44.83 -23.91
CA LYS A 20 84.03 -44.84 -23.77
C LYS A 20 83.60 -43.39 -23.70
N ASP A 21 82.73 -42.97 -24.61
CA ASP A 21 81.94 -41.75 -24.43
C ASP A 21 81.05 -41.93 -23.20
N GLU A 22 81.15 -41.04 -22.22
CA GLU A 22 80.20 -40.97 -21.10
C GLU A 22 78.93 -40.27 -21.59
N GLU A 23 77.78 -40.95 -21.48
CA GLU A 23 76.48 -40.33 -21.73
C GLU A 23 76.22 -39.21 -20.70
N PRO A 24 75.63 -38.07 -21.10
CA PRO A 24 75.37 -36.95 -20.19
C PRO A 24 74.44 -37.37 -19.03
N PRO A 25 74.59 -36.77 -17.83
CA PRO A 25 73.76 -37.09 -16.68
C PRO A 25 72.29 -36.75 -16.96
N ILE A 26 71.42 -37.72 -16.74
CA ILE A 26 69.98 -37.61 -16.93
C ILE A 26 69.37 -36.79 -15.78
N SER A 27 68.57 -35.75 -16.06
CA SER A 27 68.04 -34.82 -15.04
C SER A 27 67.02 -35.44 -14.09
N SER A 28 67.06 -35.07 -12.80
CA SER A 28 66.11 -35.48 -11.76
C SER A 28 65.04 -34.42 -11.43
N THR A 29 64.98 -33.30 -12.17
CA THR A 29 64.04 -32.19 -11.97
C THR A 29 62.61 -32.60 -12.31
N LYS A 30 61.67 -32.33 -11.40
CA LYS A 30 60.25 -32.75 -11.49
C LYS A 30 59.36 -31.83 -10.67
N GLU A 31 59.42 -30.54 -10.96
CA GLU A 31 58.74 -29.50 -10.18
C GLU A 31 57.69 -28.77 -11.02
N LEU A 32 56.52 -28.50 -10.43
CA LEU A 32 55.48 -27.65 -10.99
C LEU A 32 55.63 -26.23 -10.43
N LEU A 33 55.76 -25.23 -11.31
CA LEU A 33 56.17 -23.86 -10.99
C LEU A 33 54.99 -22.91 -10.81
N ASN A 34 53.98 -23.00 -11.70
CA ASN A 34 52.77 -22.20 -11.64
C ASN A 34 51.56 -23.01 -12.10
N PHE A 35 50.37 -22.56 -11.70
CA PHE A 35 49.11 -23.18 -12.10
C PHE A 35 48.00 -22.13 -12.04
N SER A 36 47.24 -21.99 -13.12
CA SER A 36 46.15 -21.02 -13.21
C SER A 36 45.03 -21.55 -14.11
N ILE A 37 43.83 -20.97 -13.95
CA ILE A 37 42.70 -21.12 -14.87
C ILE A 37 42.44 -19.74 -15.47
N LEU A 38 42.74 -19.57 -16.76
CA LEU A 38 42.50 -18.30 -17.45
C LEU A 38 41.08 -18.27 -18.00
N LYS A 39 40.39 -17.14 -17.83
CA LYS A 39 39.05 -16.88 -18.36
C LYS A 39 39.01 -16.93 -19.89
N SER A 40 40.08 -16.49 -20.55
CA SER A 40 40.19 -16.50 -22.03
C SER A 40 40.01 -17.90 -22.61
N ASP A 41 40.49 -18.92 -21.89
CA ASP A 41 40.51 -20.32 -22.33
C ASP A 41 39.28 -21.08 -21.80
N ASN A 42 38.57 -20.48 -20.84
CA ASN A 42 37.44 -21.04 -20.11
C ASN A 42 36.20 -20.15 -20.21
N GLN A 43 35.95 -19.60 -21.39
CA GLN A 43 34.85 -18.65 -21.63
C GLN A 43 33.50 -19.25 -21.25
N GLY A 44 32.76 -18.52 -20.41
CA GLY A 44 31.47 -18.96 -19.90
C GLY A 44 31.54 -19.98 -18.76
N LYS A 45 32.72 -20.53 -18.44
CA LYS A 45 32.92 -21.52 -17.36
C LYS A 45 33.39 -20.88 -16.06
N VAL A 46 34.21 -19.83 -16.14
CA VAL A 46 34.69 -19.04 -14.98
C VAL A 46 34.39 -17.55 -15.14
N ALA A 47 34.24 -16.85 -14.03
CA ALA A 47 33.98 -15.41 -14.03
C ALA A 47 35.23 -14.55 -14.32
N ASN A 48 36.39 -14.97 -13.79
CA ASN A 48 37.66 -14.26 -13.80
C ASN A 48 38.82 -15.26 -13.93
N ASP A 49 40.03 -14.75 -14.22
CA ASP A 49 41.24 -15.54 -14.11
C ASP A 49 41.46 -15.98 -12.65
N VAL A 50 41.95 -17.20 -12.47
CA VAL A 50 42.18 -17.80 -11.16
C VAL A 50 43.60 -18.31 -11.06
N GLU A 51 44.39 -17.66 -10.24
CA GLU A 51 45.74 -18.10 -9.86
C GLU A 51 45.66 -19.10 -8.71
N ALA A 52 46.40 -20.21 -8.82
CA ALA A 52 46.50 -21.17 -7.74
C ALA A 52 47.55 -20.77 -6.69
N SER A 53 47.37 -21.24 -5.46
CA SER A 53 48.43 -21.24 -4.45
C SER A 53 49.07 -22.63 -4.37
N ILE A 54 50.40 -22.70 -4.44
CA ILE A 54 51.16 -23.95 -4.35
C ILE A 54 51.84 -24.03 -2.98
N GLN A 55 51.55 -25.07 -2.21
CA GLN A 55 52.17 -25.34 -0.91
C GLN A 55 52.65 -26.79 -0.86
N GLY A 56 53.96 -26.98 -1.07
CA GLY A 56 54.54 -28.32 -1.23
C GLY A 56 53.93 -29.03 -2.43
N SER A 57 53.25 -30.16 -2.18
CA SER A 57 52.59 -30.97 -3.21
C SER A 57 51.11 -30.66 -3.39
N VAL A 58 50.57 -29.61 -2.76
CA VAL A 58 49.15 -29.24 -2.86
C VAL A 58 48.99 -27.93 -3.62
N ILE A 59 48.10 -27.92 -4.61
CA ILE A 59 47.75 -26.78 -5.44
C ILE A 59 46.29 -26.45 -5.15
N THR A 60 46.01 -25.25 -4.65
CA THR A 60 44.64 -24.83 -4.30
C THR A 60 44.15 -23.75 -5.26
N LEU A 61 43.02 -24.02 -5.92
CA LEU A 61 42.34 -23.08 -6.82
C LEU A 61 41.11 -22.45 -6.16
N PRO A 62 41.07 -21.13 -5.95
CA PRO A 62 39.91 -20.45 -5.37
C PRO A 62 38.83 -20.13 -6.42
N LEU A 63 38.07 -21.15 -6.84
CA LEU A 63 36.95 -21.00 -7.79
C LEU A 63 35.63 -20.67 -7.10
N ASP A 64 34.67 -20.11 -7.85
CA ASP A 64 33.32 -19.93 -7.34
C ASP A 64 32.54 -21.25 -7.41
N LYS A 65 31.66 -21.52 -6.44
CA LYS A 65 30.83 -22.74 -6.42
C LYS A 65 29.89 -22.87 -7.63
N TYR A 66 29.65 -21.76 -8.32
CA TYR A 66 28.81 -21.67 -9.50
C TYR A 66 29.57 -21.75 -10.83
N ASP A 67 30.91 -21.83 -10.82
CA ASP A 67 31.73 -22.03 -12.01
C ASP A 67 31.57 -23.47 -12.55
N ASP A 68 31.70 -23.66 -13.88
CA ASP A 68 31.62 -24.99 -14.51
C ASP A 68 32.96 -25.71 -14.45
N LEU A 69 33.08 -26.63 -13.49
CA LEU A 69 34.31 -27.36 -13.20
C LEU A 69 34.56 -28.55 -14.14
N LYS A 70 33.59 -28.96 -14.96
CA LYS A 70 33.63 -30.26 -15.66
C LYS A 70 34.62 -30.32 -16.81
N SER A 71 35.08 -29.17 -17.30
CA SER A 71 35.91 -29.09 -18.49
C SER A 71 36.80 -27.84 -18.50
N LEU A 72 37.55 -27.61 -17.42
CA LEU A 72 38.45 -26.47 -17.34
C LEU A 72 39.81 -26.78 -17.98
N ILE A 73 40.37 -25.79 -18.67
CA ILE A 73 41.71 -25.79 -19.22
C ILE A 73 42.62 -25.00 -18.27
N ALA A 74 43.69 -25.63 -17.80
CA ALA A 74 44.67 -24.99 -16.94
C ALA A 74 45.90 -24.53 -17.73
N VAL A 75 46.49 -23.42 -17.28
CA VAL A 75 47.80 -22.94 -17.73
C VAL A 75 48.79 -23.16 -16.60
N PHE A 76 49.84 -23.91 -16.89
CA PHE A 76 50.89 -24.28 -15.93
C PHE A 76 52.27 -24.32 -16.60
N GLU A 77 53.31 -24.15 -15.78
CA GLU A 77 54.71 -24.29 -16.11
C GLU A 77 55.33 -25.34 -15.20
N TYR A 78 56.23 -26.17 -15.74
CA TYR A 78 56.89 -27.22 -14.97
C TYR A 78 58.28 -27.51 -15.52
N ASN A 79 59.16 -28.03 -14.65
CA ASN A 79 60.46 -28.56 -14.99
C ASN A 79 60.41 -30.09 -14.87
N GLY A 80 60.43 -30.80 -16.00
CA GLY A 80 60.42 -32.26 -16.07
C GLY A 80 60.36 -32.74 -17.52
N LYS A 81 60.43 -34.06 -17.71
CA LYS A 81 60.29 -34.71 -19.02
C LYS A 81 58.84 -34.73 -19.51
N SER A 82 57.88 -34.96 -18.61
CA SER A 82 56.45 -34.95 -18.94
C SER A 82 55.59 -34.68 -17.71
N ILE A 83 54.35 -34.26 -17.94
CA ILE A 83 53.32 -34.08 -16.92
C ILE A 83 52.05 -34.80 -17.33
N THR A 84 51.49 -35.60 -16.42
CA THR A 84 50.36 -36.49 -16.72
C THR A 84 49.30 -36.47 -15.63
N ILE A 85 48.04 -36.78 -15.99
CA ILE A 85 46.96 -37.14 -15.06
C ILE A 85 46.51 -38.54 -15.43
N ASN A 86 46.54 -39.49 -14.49
CA ASN A 86 46.21 -40.90 -14.74
C ASN A 86 46.96 -41.51 -15.95
N GLY A 87 48.20 -41.07 -16.19
CA GLY A 87 49.04 -41.50 -17.32
C GLY A 87 48.72 -40.83 -18.67
N VAL A 88 47.75 -39.94 -18.73
CA VAL A 88 47.44 -39.12 -19.92
C VAL A 88 48.23 -37.83 -19.87
N GLU A 89 48.99 -37.54 -20.92
CA GLU A 89 49.80 -36.31 -21.04
C GLU A 89 48.94 -35.04 -21.02
N GLN A 90 49.45 -34.00 -20.36
CA GLN A 90 48.77 -32.72 -20.22
C GLN A 90 49.56 -31.62 -20.93
N GLU A 91 48.88 -30.90 -21.82
CA GLU A 91 49.39 -29.73 -22.52
C GLU A 91 48.82 -28.46 -21.89
N SER A 92 49.71 -27.58 -21.42
CA SER A 92 49.37 -26.31 -20.78
C SER A 92 48.59 -25.40 -21.73
N GLY A 93 47.45 -24.87 -21.26
CA GLY A 93 46.55 -24.04 -22.08
C GLY A 93 45.74 -24.80 -23.12
N VAL A 94 45.81 -26.13 -23.16
CA VAL A 94 45.13 -26.95 -24.18
C VAL A 94 44.30 -28.08 -23.56
N THR A 95 44.86 -28.86 -22.64
CA THR A 95 44.17 -30.05 -22.12
C THR A 95 43.08 -29.67 -21.11
N SER A 96 41.84 -30.08 -21.40
CA SER A 96 40.67 -29.89 -20.54
C SER A 96 40.52 -31.04 -19.54
N ASN A 97 40.20 -30.71 -18.29
CA ASN A 97 39.94 -31.68 -17.23
C ASN A 97 38.69 -31.35 -16.40
N ASP A 98 38.16 -32.36 -15.71
CA ASP A 98 37.08 -32.22 -14.73
C ASP A 98 37.67 -31.99 -13.33
N TYR A 99 37.53 -30.78 -12.81
CA TYR A 99 38.00 -30.34 -11.49
C TYR A 99 36.92 -30.46 -10.41
N SER A 100 35.80 -31.14 -10.67
CA SER A 100 34.78 -31.39 -9.65
C SER A 100 35.26 -32.27 -8.50
N GLN A 101 36.39 -32.96 -8.67
CA GLN A 101 37.12 -33.72 -7.65
C GLN A 101 38.62 -33.40 -7.73
N PRO A 102 39.39 -33.64 -6.65
CA PRO A 102 40.83 -33.42 -6.69
C PRO A 102 41.52 -34.21 -7.80
N LEU A 103 42.43 -33.56 -8.54
CA LEU A 103 43.21 -34.17 -9.61
C LEU A 103 44.67 -34.32 -9.19
N VAL A 104 45.30 -35.43 -9.59
CA VAL A 104 46.72 -35.68 -9.29
C VAL A 104 47.54 -35.52 -10.56
N PHE A 105 48.30 -34.43 -10.64
CA PHE A 105 49.29 -34.18 -11.68
C PHE A 105 50.60 -34.86 -11.29
N THR A 106 51.16 -35.67 -12.20
CA THR A 106 52.43 -36.37 -12.00
C THR A 106 53.48 -35.81 -12.96
N VAL A 107 54.50 -35.15 -12.42
CA VAL A 107 55.67 -34.70 -13.19
C VAL A 107 56.73 -35.79 -13.15
N GLU A 108 57.14 -36.29 -14.32
CA GLU A 108 58.22 -37.28 -14.49
C GLU A 108 59.50 -36.56 -14.89
N ALA A 109 60.62 -36.85 -14.22
CA ALA A 109 61.94 -36.37 -14.58
C ALA A 109 62.57 -37.23 -15.69
N GLU A 110 63.67 -36.79 -16.29
CA GLU A 110 64.36 -37.58 -17.32
C GLU A 110 64.87 -38.91 -16.78
N ASP A 111 65.27 -38.95 -15.50
CA ASP A 111 65.74 -40.16 -14.78
C ASP A 111 64.62 -41.15 -14.43
N GLY A 112 63.37 -40.83 -14.77
CA GLY A 112 62.16 -41.63 -14.51
C GLY A 112 61.56 -41.47 -13.12
N SER A 113 62.17 -40.68 -12.24
CA SER A 113 61.60 -40.35 -10.93
C SER A 113 60.38 -39.42 -11.07
N LYS A 114 59.40 -39.55 -10.14
CA LYS A 114 58.08 -38.89 -10.25
C LYS A 114 57.75 -38.06 -9.02
N GLN A 115 57.13 -36.91 -9.22
CA GLN A 115 56.56 -36.06 -8.17
C GLN A 115 55.07 -35.87 -8.45
N GLN A 116 54.25 -36.04 -7.42
CA GLN A 116 52.80 -35.86 -7.51
C GLN A 116 52.39 -34.54 -6.87
N TYR A 117 51.47 -33.85 -7.53
CA TYR A 117 50.80 -32.63 -7.08
C TYR A 117 49.29 -32.86 -7.08
N THR A 118 48.66 -32.68 -5.92
CA THR A 118 47.20 -32.75 -5.79
C THR A 118 46.62 -31.36 -6.00
N VAL A 119 45.79 -31.20 -7.03
CA VAL A 119 45.02 -29.97 -7.29
C VAL A 119 43.66 -30.10 -6.61
N GLU A 120 43.35 -29.16 -5.72
CA GLU A 120 42.11 -29.09 -4.95
C GLU A 120 41.39 -27.75 -5.17
N ILE A 121 40.06 -27.75 -5.11
CA ILE A 121 39.25 -26.55 -5.30
C ILE A 121 38.78 -26.00 -3.95
N ALA A 122 39.08 -24.73 -3.70
CA ALA A 122 38.54 -23.97 -2.58
C ALA A 122 37.33 -23.15 -3.04
N LEU A 123 36.14 -23.74 -2.95
CA LEU A 123 34.91 -23.11 -3.42
C LEU A 123 34.55 -21.86 -2.60
N LYS A 124 34.33 -20.75 -3.30
CA LYS A 124 33.78 -19.51 -2.75
C LYS A 124 32.31 -19.37 -3.14
N ASP A 125 31.52 -18.80 -2.24
CA ASP A 125 30.14 -18.42 -2.52
C ASP A 125 30.06 -16.90 -2.71
N THR A 126 30.13 -16.44 -3.96
CA THR A 126 29.98 -14.99 -4.25
C THR A 126 28.52 -14.52 -4.27
N GLY A 127 27.56 -15.42 -4.02
CA GLY A 127 26.13 -15.15 -4.10
C GLY A 127 25.63 -14.98 -5.53
N VAL A 128 24.32 -15.07 -5.72
CA VAL A 128 23.69 -15.01 -7.06
C VAL A 128 23.20 -13.61 -7.39
N LEU A 129 22.44 -13.00 -6.48
CA LEU A 129 21.80 -11.70 -6.66
C LEU A 129 22.28 -10.75 -5.56
N SER A 130 22.94 -9.65 -5.93
CA SER A 130 23.53 -8.70 -4.99
C SER A 130 22.74 -7.39 -4.87
N ALA A 131 21.93 -7.06 -5.89
CA ALA A 131 21.06 -5.89 -5.85
C ALA A 131 19.81 -6.09 -6.70
N PHE A 132 18.70 -5.53 -6.24
CA PHE A 132 17.45 -5.41 -6.98
C PHE A 132 16.80 -4.06 -6.64
N ARG A 133 16.47 -3.26 -7.64
CA ARG A 133 15.97 -1.88 -7.46
C ARG A 133 15.06 -1.46 -8.61
N PHE A 134 14.21 -0.47 -8.36
CA PHE A 134 13.43 0.22 -9.36
C PHE A 134 13.89 1.67 -9.43
N LEU A 135 14.54 2.04 -10.53
CA LEU A 135 15.04 3.40 -10.70
C LEU A 135 13.95 4.31 -11.27
N LYS A 136 13.88 5.53 -10.75
CA LYS A 136 12.98 6.59 -11.23
C LYS A 136 13.17 6.87 -12.72
N LYS A 137 14.40 6.83 -13.21
CA LYS A 137 14.73 7.08 -14.62
C LYS A 137 14.02 6.10 -15.57
N ASN A 138 13.75 4.87 -15.11
CA ASN A 138 13.10 3.81 -15.88
C ASN A 138 11.60 3.68 -15.54
N ASN A 139 11.16 4.27 -14.44
CA ASN A 139 9.80 4.18 -13.91
C ASN A 139 9.32 5.59 -13.55
N ALA A 140 8.87 6.35 -14.55
CA ALA A 140 8.67 7.81 -14.45
C ALA A 140 7.66 8.26 -13.36
N PHE A 141 6.79 7.37 -12.91
CA PHE A 141 5.84 7.63 -11.83
C PHE A 141 6.45 7.58 -10.43
N LEU A 142 7.68 7.08 -10.28
CA LEU A 142 8.39 7.10 -9.01
C LEU A 142 8.88 8.50 -8.66
N THR A 143 8.75 8.89 -7.39
CA THR A 143 9.28 10.17 -6.90
C THR A 143 10.78 10.10 -6.61
N ALA A 144 11.30 8.92 -6.27
CA ALA A 144 12.70 8.60 -6.03
C ALA A 144 13.00 7.13 -6.40
N ASP A 145 14.28 6.76 -6.46
CA ASP A 145 14.70 5.36 -6.65
C ASP A 145 14.25 4.48 -5.46
N VAL A 146 13.87 3.25 -5.75
CA VAL A 146 13.40 2.27 -4.75
C VAL A 146 14.38 1.10 -4.71
N VAL A 147 14.96 0.86 -3.54
CA VAL A 147 15.85 -0.29 -3.30
C VAL A 147 15.06 -1.40 -2.61
N CYS A 148 15.20 -2.62 -3.11
CA CYS A 148 14.54 -3.80 -2.53
C CYS A 148 15.48 -4.54 -1.57
N SER A 149 14.90 -5.19 -0.58
CA SER A 149 15.59 -6.14 0.29
C SER A 149 15.59 -7.53 -0.35
N ILE A 150 16.71 -8.25 -0.23
CA ILE A 150 16.90 -9.61 -0.74
C ILE A 150 17.14 -10.53 0.45
N GLU A 151 16.20 -11.41 0.75
CA GLU A 151 16.32 -12.35 1.87
C GLU A 151 15.74 -13.71 1.50
N LYS A 152 16.51 -14.79 1.71
CA LYS A 152 16.05 -16.18 1.60
C LYS A 152 15.30 -16.52 0.29
N GLY A 153 15.77 -16.01 -0.86
CA GLY A 153 15.12 -16.25 -2.15
C GLY A 153 13.87 -15.39 -2.39
N GLU A 154 13.63 -14.37 -1.56
CA GLU A 154 12.60 -13.36 -1.80
C GLU A 154 13.22 -11.99 -2.03
N VAL A 155 12.56 -11.21 -2.88
CA VAL A 155 12.85 -9.78 -3.10
C VAL A 155 11.60 -9.01 -2.72
N VAL A 156 11.71 -8.13 -1.74
CA VAL A 156 10.60 -7.33 -1.21
C VAL A 156 10.96 -5.85 -1.14
N SER A 157 9.94 -5.01 -1.21
CA SER A 157 10.08 -3.56 -1.08
C SER A 157 9.14 -3.05 0.01
N LEU A 158 9.61 -2.09 0.81
CA LEU A 158 8.73 -1.33 1.72
C LEU A 158 7.95 -0.22 0.99
N HIS A 159 8.33 0.08 -0.25
CA HIS A 159 7.64 1.07 -1.08
C HIS A 159 6.40 0.45 -1.73
N LYS A 160 5.28 1.16 -1.67
CA LYS A 160 4.04 0.80 -2.37
C LYS A 160 3.96 1.52 -3.72
N PHE A 161 3.83 0.76 -4.79
CA PHE A 161 3.88 1.27 -6.15
C PHE A 161 2.50 1.72 -6.64
N LEU A 162 2.45 2.76 -7.49
CA LEU A 162 1.19 3.21 -8.10
C LEU A 162 0.76 2.33 -9.28
N GLN A 163 1.68 1.60 -9.89
CA GLN A 163 1.46 0.78 -11.09
C GLN A 163 2.21 -0.54 -10.95
N SER A 164 1.67 -1.60 -11.56
CA SER A 164 2.26 -2.94 -11.51
C SER A 164 3.30 -3.22 -12.58
N LYS A 165 3.24 -2.50 -13.70
CA LYS A 165 4.24 -2.59 -14.76
C LYS A 165 5.47 -1.77 -14.39
N LEU A 166 6.58 -2.47 -14.18
CA LEU A 166 7.83 -1.90 -13.69
C LEU A 166 9.02 -2.46 -14.46
N VAL A 167 10.05 -1.62 -14.65
CA VAL A 167 11.36 -2.03 -15.14
C VAL A 167 12.32 -2.14 -13.96
N ALA A 168 12.71 -3.37 -13.63
CA ALA A 168 13.65 -3.66 -12.56
C ALA A 168 15.11 -3.51 -13.05
N GLU A 169 15.98 -3.00 -12.19
CA GLU A 169 17.43 -3.06 -12.35
C GLU A 169 18.01 -3.99 -11.28
N PHE A 170 18.80 -4.97 -11.69
CA PHE A 170 19.42 -5.96 -10.82
C PHE A 170 20.90 -6.16 -11.13
N SER A 171 21.65 -6.66 -10.15
CA SER A 171 23.07 -7.04 -10.28
C SER A 171 23.25 -8.49 -9.85
N SER A 172 23.81 -9.32 -10.74
CA SER A 172 23.88 -10.76 -10.53
C SER A 172 25.14 -11.38 -11.16
N ASN A 173 25.59 -12.50 -10.58
CA ASN A 173 26.65 -13.36 -11.11
C ASN A 173 26.17 -14.40 -12.13
N ALA A 174 24.85 -14.50 -12.34
CA ALA A 174 24.24 -15.41 -13.30
C ALA A 174 24.62 -15.06 -14.74
N VAL A 175 24.74 -16.08 -15.60
CA VAL A 175 24.97 -15.89 -17.03
C VAL A 175 23.69 -15.60 -17.80
N LYS A 176 22.53 -15.97 -17.23
CA LYS A 176 21.22 -15.72 -17.81
C LYS A 176 20.17 -15.55 -16.72
N VAL A 177 19.22 -14.64 -16.94
CA VAL A 177 18.09 -14.40 -16.03
C VAL A 177 16.79 -14.51 -16.82
N LEU A 178 15.84 -15.29 -16.33
CA LEU A 178 14.57 -15.58 -17.02
C LEU A 178 13.37 -15.34 -16.11
N ILE A 179 12.24 -14.98 -16.72
CA ILE A 179 10.89 -15.09 -16.15
C ILE A 179 10.06 -15.81 -17.21
N ASP A 180 9.41 -16.91 -16.84
CA ASP A 180 8.60 -17.73 -17.78
C ASP A 180 9.32 -17.99 -19.12
N ASP A 181 10.62 -18.28 -19.02
CA ASP A 181 11.54 -18.57 -20.12
C ASP A 181 11.85 -17.39 -21.07
N VAL A 182 11.34 -16.19 -20.75
CA VAL A 182 11.70 -14.92 -21.38
C VAL A 182 12.92 -14.32 -20.67
N GLU A 183 13.93 -13.96 -21.46
CA GLU A 183 15.17 -13.37 -20.95
C GLU A 183 14.97 -11.96 -20.41
N GLN A 184 15.55 -11.71 -19.23
CA GLN A 184 15.44 -10.47 -18.49
C GLN A 184 16.73 -9.68 -18.61
N ILE A 185 16.63 -8.48 -19.17
CA ILE A 185 17.74 -7.55 -19.29
C ILE A 185 17.58 -6.50 -18.20
N SER A 186 18.57 -6.43 -17.29
CA SER A 186 18.59 -5.49 -16.17
C SER A 186 18.43 -4.05 -16.63
N GLY A 187 17.45 -3.35 -16.06
CA GLY A 187 17.13 -1.96 -16.37
C GLY A 187 16.40 -1.75 -17.70
N VAL A 188 15.98 -2.83 -18.39
CA VAL A 188 15.37 -2.77 -19.73
C VAL A 188 14.04 -3.52 -19.80
N THR A 189 13.98 -4.78 -19.34
CA THR A 189 12.76 -5.59 -19.48
C THR A 189 11.68 -5.14 -18.49
N GLU A 190 10.51 -4.74 -19.01
CA GLU A 190 9.31 -4.44 -18.21
C GLU A 190 8.59 -5.74 -17.82
N ASN A 191 8.14 -5.82 -16.57
CA ASN A 191 7.33 -6.92 -16.07
C ASN A 191 6.12 -6.41 -15.28
N ASP A 192 5.05 -7.18 -15.27
CA ASP A 192 3.87 -6.93 -14.44
C ASP A 192 4.01 -7.65 -13.09
N PHE A 193 4.18 -6.87 -12.02
CA PHE A 193 4.36 -7.34 -10.66
C PHE A 193 3.06 -7.41 -9.86
N SER A 194 1.88 -7.30 -10.50
CA SER A 194 0.57 -7.39 -9.82
C SER A 194 0.32 -8.73 -9.13
N SER A 195 1.17 -9.72 -9.38
CA SER A 195 1.31 -10.97 -8.63
C SER A 195 2.79 -11.28 -8.44
N PRO A 196 3.17 -12.16 -7.48
CA PRO A 196 4.57 -12.53 -7.28
C PRO A 196 5.21 -13.03 -8.58
N VAL A 197 6.36 -12.46 -8.94
CA VAL A 197 7.10 -12.79 -10.16
C VAL A 197 8.34 -13.61 -9.81
N ILE A 198 8.55 -14.75 -10.48
CA ILE A 198 9.68 -15.63 -10.19
C ILE A 198 10.80 -15.39 -11.21
N TYR A 199 11.91 -14.84 -10.72
CA TYR A 199 13.14 -14.72 -11.50
C TYR A 199 13.96 -16.00 -11.36
N LYS A 200 14.32 -16.62 -12.49
CA LYS A 200 15.23 -17.77 -12.59
C LYS A 200 16.62 -17.27 -13.00
N PHE A 201 17.62 -17.45 -12.14
CA PHE A 201 19.01 -17.11 -12.38
C PHE A 201 19.79 -18.37 -12.73
N ILE A 202 20.33 -18.44 -13.95
CA ILE A 202 21.09 -19.59 -14.46
C ILE A 202 22.57 -19.31 -14.29
N MET A 203 23.24 -20.20 -13.57
CA MET A 203 24.67 -20.11 -13.24
C MET A 203 25.54 -20.82 -14.29
N ARG A 204 26.87 -20.62 -14.25
CA ARG A 204 27.81 -21.18 -15.24
C ARG A 204 27.81 -22.71 -15.23
N ASN A 205 27.70 -23.31 -14.06
CA ASN A 205 27.55 -24.76 -13.87
C ASN A 205 26.17 -25.33 -14.28
N GLY A 206 25.23 -24.47 -14.73
CA GLY A 206 23.87 -24.84 -15.12
C GLY A 206 22.86 -24.91 -13.97
N GLU A 207 23.28 -24.63 -12.73
CA GLU A 207 22.37 -24.53 -11.58
C GLU A 207 21.39 -23.37 -11.76
N ILE A 208 20.15 -23.57 -11.33
CA ILE A 208 19.08 -22.56 -11.44
C ILE A 208 18.64 -22.17 -10.03
N LEU A 209 18.81 -20.89 -9.69
CA LEU A 209 18.32 -20.33 -8.45
C LEU A 209 17.13 -19.42 -8.72
N GLN A 210 16.13 -19.48 -7.84
CA GLN A 210 14.89 -18.73 -7.99
C GLN A 210 14.76 -17.65 -6.92
N TYR A 211 14.34 -16.46 -7.34
CA TYR A 211 13.95 -15.38 -6.44
C TYR A 211 12.51 -14.98 -6.72
N THR A 212 11.66 -15.03 -5.70
CA THR A 212 10.28 -14.55 -5.78
C THR A 212 10.23 -13.07 -5.45
N VAL A 213 9.85 -12.25 -6.43
CA VAL A 213 9.73 -10.80 -6.28
C VAL A 213 8.28 -10.47 -5.92
N LYS A 214 8.07 -9.87 -4.75
CA LYS A 214 6.74 -9.46 -4.24
C LYS A 214 6.70 -7.96 -4.04
N MET A 215 5.73 -7.30 -4.67
CA MET A 215 5.54 -5.86 -4.61
C MET A 215 4.13 -5.54 -4.11
N GLU A 216 3.99 -4.46 -3.35
CA GLU A 216 2.68 -3.94 -2.93
C GLU A 216 2.29 -2.76 -3.81
N PHE A 217 1.00 -2.67 -4.16
CA PHE A 217 0.48 -1.58 -4.99
C PHE A 217 -0.58 -0.77 -4.26
N LEU A 218 -0.56 0.54 -4.44
CA LEU A 218 -1.62 1.44 -3.96
C LEU A 218 -2.97 1.15 -4.65
N LEU A 219 -2.94 0.62 -5.88
CA LEU A 219 -4.12 0.13 -6.61
C LEU A 219 -4.85 -1.02 -5.88
N ASP A 220 -4.19 -1.73 -4.98
CA ASP A 220 -4.77 -2.84 -4.20
C ASP A 220 -5.25 -2.40 -2.81
N LEU A 221 -5.30 -1.09 -2.53
CA LEU A 221 -5.85 -0.54 -1.29
C LEU A 221 -7.33 -0.16 -1.40
N VAL A 222 -7.79 0.26 -2.59
CA VAL A 222 -9.20 0.56 -2.83
C VAL A 222 -9.92 -0.72 -3.24
N SER A 223 -10.89 -1.15 -2.43
CA SER A 223 -11.66 -2.36 -2.73
C SER A 223 -12.53 -2.18 -3.96
N LEU A 224 -12.80 -3.27 -4.67
CA LEU A 224 -13.70 -3.29 -5.82
C LEU A 224 -15.01 -3.97 -5.44
N LEU A 225 -16.12 -3.26 -5.62
CA LEU A 225 -17.47 -3.79 -5.50
C LEU A 225 -18.04 -4.05 -6.89
N VAL A 226 -18.29 -5.32 -7.20
CA VAL A 226 -18.96 -5.73 -8.43
C VAL A 226 -20.39 -6.10 -8.09
N ILE A 227 -21.33 -5.36 -8.67
CA ILE A 227 -22.77 -5.52 -8.47
C ILE A 227 -23.32 -6.07 -9.78
N THR A 228 -23.85 -7.27 -9.74
CA THR A 228 -24.50 -7.92 -10.88
C THR A 228 -25.97 -8.09 -10.56
N THR A 229 -26.83 -7.30 -11.19
CA THR A 229 -28.29 -7.46 -11.05
C THR A 229 -28.76 -8.69 -11.81
N ASP A 230 -29.91 -9.23 -11.41
CA ASP A 230 -30.50 -10.40 -12.07
C ASP A 230 -30.89 -10.08 -13.53
N ASP A 231 -31.24 -8.82 -13.83
CA ASP A 231 -31.30 -8.29 -15.20
C ASP A 231 -29.97 -7.63 -15.59
N SER A 232 -29.13 -8.37 -16.32
CA SER A 232 -27.84 -7.88 -16.81
C SER A 232 -27.90 -6.77 -17.87
N SER A 233 -29.10 -6.47 -18.41
CA SER A 233 -29.27 -5.38 -19.40
C SER A 233 -29.30 -3.99 -18.75
N ILE A 234 -29.49 -3.91 -17.43
CA ILE A 234 -29.51 -2.66 -16.67
C ILE A 234 -28.11 -2.03 -16.73
N SER A 235 -27.98 -0.95 -17.50
CA SER A 235 -26.74 -0.18 -17.57
C SER A 235 -26.62 0.86 -16.46
N GLU A 236 -27.73 1.28 -15.86
CA GLU A 236 -27.80 2.22 -14.73
C GLU A 236 -29.10 2.00 -13.96
N ILE A 237 -29.06 2.14 -12.63
CA ILE A 237 -30.25 2.04 -11.77
C ILE A 237 -31.16 3.24 -12.01
N GLN A 238 -32.46 2.99 -12.23
CA GLN A 238 -33.42 4.02 -12.66
C GLN A 238 -34.35 4.51 -11.55
N SER A 239 -34.40 3.84 -10.40
CA SER A 239 -35.37 4.13 -9.32
C SER A 239 -34.71 4.33 -7.96
N LYS A 240 -35.28 5.23 -7.15
CA LYS A 240 -34.97 5.38 -5.71
C LYS A 240 -35.95 4.63 -4.81
N ASP A 241 -37.03 4.10 -5.38
CA ASP A 241 -38.13 3.50 -4.64
C ASP A 241 -38.10 1.99 -4.77
N SER A 242 -37.84 1.49 -5.97
CA SER A 242 -37.76 0.07 -6.30
C SER A 242 -36.33 -0.45 -6.22
N TYR A 243 -36.19 -1.64 -5.63
CA TYR A 243 -34.94 -2.37 -5.57
C TYR A 243 -34.81 -3.34 -6.75
N GLU A 244 -33.62 -3.41 -7.33
CA GLU A 244 -33.21 -4.46 -8.25
C GLU A 244 -32.46 -5.54 -7.49
N SER A 245 -32.87 -6.81 -7.66
CA SER A 245 -32.19 -7.95 -7.04
C SER A 245 -30.89 -8.30 -7.77
N GLY A 246 -29.93 -8.87 -7.06
CA GLY A 246 -28.66 -9.28 -7.63
C GLY A 246 -27.66 -9.88 -6.64
N THR A 247 -26.39 -9.81 -7.03
CA THR A 247 -25.24 -10.28 -6.25
C THR A 247 -24.23 -9.15 -6.11
N LEU A 248 -23.72 -8.96 -4.89
CA LEU A 248 -22.55 -8.15 -4.59
C LEU A 248 -21.35 -9.07 -4.41
N THR A 249 -20.33 -8.90 -5.24
CA THR A 249 -19.00 -9.45 -5.04
C THR A 249 -18.10 -8.34 -4.52
N VAL A 250 -17.64 -8.50 -3.29
CA VAL A 250 -16.63 -7.65 -2.65
C VAL A 250 -15.27 -8.26 -2.93
N ASN A 251 -14.43 -7.55 -3.68
CA ASN A 251 -13.01 -7.83 -3.76
C ASN A 251 -12.30 -6.85 -2.82
N GLY A 252 -12.02 -7.31 -1.61
CA GLY A 252 -11.35 -6.52 -0.57
C GLY A 252 -9.85 -6.28 -0.82
N LYS A 253 -9.32 -6.83 -1.92
CA LYS A 253 -7.91 -6.71 -2.33
C LYS A 253 -6.98 -7.12 -1.19
N SER A 254 -5.93 -6.34 -0.92
CA SER A 254 -4.99 -6.60 0.18
C SER A 254 -5.49 -6.08 1.53
N THR A 255 -6.60 -5.35 1.56
CA THR A 255 -7.04 -4.57 2.73
C THR A 255 -8.15 -5.27 3.52
N TYR A 256 -9.11 -5.89 2.84
CA TYR A 256 -10.26 -6.53 3.47
C TYR A 256 -10.49 -7.93 2.90
N GLU A 257 -11.23 -8.76 3.65
CA GLU A 257 -11.67 -10.06 3.15
C GLU A 257 -12.60 -9.90 1.94
N SER A 258 -12.42 -10.78 0.96
CA SER A 258 -13.31 -10.86 -0.20
C SER A 258 -14.52 -11.74 0.11
N CYS A 259 -15.71 -11.32 -0.31
CA CYS A 259 -16.94 -12.08 -0.08
C CYS A 259 -17.94 -11.92 -1.23
N ILE A 260 -18.85 -12.87 -1.34
CA ILE A 260 -19.98 -12.82 -2.28
C ILE A 260 -21.27 -12.93 -1.48
N VAL A 261 -22.19 -11.99 -1.68
CA VAL A 261 -23.45 -11.93 -0.95
C VAL A 261 -24.60 -11.54 -1.89
N LYS A 262 -25.77 -12.13 -1.67
CA LYS A 262 -26.98 -11.71 -2.37
C LYS A 262 -27.41 -10.34 -1.86
N THR A 263 -27.71 -9.44 -2.78
CA THR A 263 -28.05 -8.05 -2.47
C THR A 263 -29.23 -7.60 -3.30
N GLU A 264 -29.87 -6.55 -2.83
CA GLU A 264 -30.73 -5.67 -3.59
C GLU A 264 -30.02 -4.31 -3.73
N ILE A 265 -30.22 -3.59 -4.84
CA ILE A 265 -29.68 -2.24 -5.07
C ILE A 265 -30.79 -1.30 -5.53
N LYS A 266 -30.76 -0.06 -5.04
CA LYS A 266 -31.55 1.05 -5.58
C LYS A 266 -30.78 2.36 -5.58
N GLY A 267 -31.31 3.35 -6.29
CA GLY A 267 -30.85 4.73 -6.20
C GLY A 267 -31.12 5.36 -4.84
N ARG A 268 -30.41 6.44 -4.50
CA ARG A 268 -30.69 7.24 -3.30
C ARG A 268 -30.43 8.73 -3.51
N GLY A 269 -30.69 9.50 -2.46
CA GLY A 269 -30.41 10.94 -2.39
C GLY A 269 -31.51 11.80 -3.01
N ASN A 270 -31.47 13.09 -2.68
CA ASN A 270 -32.43 14.08 -3.15
C ASN A 270 -31.87 14.78 -4.39
N SER A 271 -31.22 15.93 -4.22
CA SER A 271 -30.55 16.65 -5.32
C SER A 271 -29.54 15.78 -6.06
N THR A 272 -28.78 14.96 -5.33
CA THR A 272 -27.72 14.12 -5.90
C THR A 272 -28.22 13.06 -6.88
N TRP A 273 -29.50 12.67 -6.77
CA TRP A 273 -30.11 11.73 -7.72
C TRP A 273 -30.20 12.31 -9.13
N GLY A 274 -30.24 13.65 -9.26
CA GLY A 274 -30.27 14.32 -10.56
C GLY A 274 -28.94 14.27 -11.31
N TYR A 275 -27.81 13.98 -10.65
CA TYR A 275 -26.49 14.03 -11.29
C TYR A 275 -26.22 12.83 -12.20
N PRO A 276 -25.29 12.94 -13.18
CA PRO A 276 -24.91 11.84 -14.05
C PRO A 276 -24.41 10.60 -13.30
N LYS A 277 -23.58 10.80 -12.28
CA LYS A 277 -23.07 9.73 -11.43
C LYS A 277 -24.02 9.48 -10.27
N LYS A 278 -24.73 8.36 -10.28
CA LYS A 278 -25.79 8.05 -9.31
C LYS A 278 -25.22 7.48 -8.00
N PRO A 279 -25.69 7.93 -6.83
CA PRO A 279 -25.42 7.26 -5.55
C PRO A 279 -26.41 6.10 -5.34
N TYR A 280 -25.98 5.07 -4.60
CA TYR A 280 -26.75 3.84 -4.41
C TYR A 280 -26.95 3.48 -2.93
N ARG A 281 -28.00 2.72 -2.67
CA ARG A 281 -28.21 1.99 -1.42
C ARG A 281 -28.20 0.49 -1.73
N LEU A 282 -27.43 -0.26 -0.96
CA LEU A 282 -27.37 -1.72 -0.99
C LEU A 282 -28.15 -2.28 0.20
N LYS A 283 -28.89 -3.35 -0.04
CA LYS A 283 -29.61 -4.12 0.98
C LYS A 283 -29.29 -5.60 0.83
N LEU A 284 -28.42 -6.12 1.69
CA LEU A 284 -28.02 -7.51 1.70
C LEU A 284 -29.18 -8.40 2.20
N ASN A 285 -29.27 -9.61 1.66
CA ASN A 285 -30.31 -10.56 2.07
C ASN A 285 -30.16 -11.02 3.54
N LYS A 286 -28.92 -11.06 4.04
CA LYS A 286 -28.54 -11.38 5.43
C LYS A 286 -27.55 -10.36 5.97
N LYS A 287 -27.48 -10.20 7.29
CA LYS A 287 -26.42 -9.38 7.92
C LYS A 287 -25.06 -9.97 7.53
N ALA A 288 -24.18 -9.15 6.98
CA ALA A 288 -22.81 -9.51 6.66
C ALA A 288 -21.92 -8.27 6.83
N GLU A 289 -20.66 -8.49 7.16
CA GLU A 289 -19.63 -7.46 7.15
C GLU A 289 -19.11 -7.30 5.72
N ILE A 290 -18.91 -6.06 5.28
CA ILE A 290 -18.28 -5.75 3.99
C ILE A 290 -17.24 -4.65 4.20
N CYS A 291 -16.03 -4.86 3.68
CA CYS A 291 -14.91 -3.92 3.78
C CYS A 291 -14.65 -3.39 5.22
N GLY A 292 -14.71 -4.28 6.22
CA GLY A 292 -14.47 -3.95 7.63
C GLY A 292 -15.60 -3.19 8.34
N LEU A 293 -16.72 -2.90 7.66
CA LEU A 293 -17.89 -2.30 8.29
C LEU A 293 -18.69 -3.34 9.07
N GLY A 294 -19.01 -3.04 10.32
CA GLY A 294 -19.74 -3.95 11.21
C GLY A 294 -21.03 -4.50 10.57
N LYS A 295 -21.33 -5.78 10.88
CA LYS A 295 -22.36 -6.58 10.23
C LYS A 295 -23.73 -5.89 10.21
N ALA A 296 -24.23 -5.57 9.03
CA ALA A 296 -25.63 -5.19 8.83
C ALA A 296 -26.15 -5.59 7.44
N LYS A 297 -27.40 -5.20 7.15
CA LYS A 297 -28.02 -5.41 5.83
C LYS A 297 -27.90 -4.18 4.94
N ASN A 298 -27.97 -2.96 5.48
CA ASN A 298 -27.99 -1.75 4.66
C ASN A 298 -26.62 -1.09 4.63
N TYR A 299 -26.20 -0.73 3.42
CA TYR A 299 -24.98 0.02 3.14
C TYR A 299 -25.26 1.09 2.09
N VAL A 300 -24.43 2.13 2.11
CA VAL A 300 -24.58 3.29 1.25
C VAL A 300 -23.33 3.45 0.40
N LEU A 301 -23.53 3.74 -0.88
CA LEU A 301 -22.48 4.17 -1.80
C LEU A 301 -22.74 5.63 -2.17
N LEU A 302 -22.00 6.55 -1.56
CA LEU A 302 -22.02 7.96 -1.92
C LEU A 302 -21.15 8.18 -3.15
N ALA A 303 -21.73 8.79 -4.18
CA ALA A 303 -21.05 9.03 -5.45
C ALA A 303 -19.99 10.13 -5.39
N ASN A 304 -20.09 11.03 -4.40
CA ASN A 304 -19.27 12.24 -4.23
C ASN A 304 -19.15 13.03 -5.56
N HIS A 305 -20.25 13.17 -6.30
CA HIS A 305 -20.21 13.71 -7.67
C HIS A 305 -19.81 15.19 -7.72
N LEU A 306 -20.25 16.01 -6.76
CA LEU A 306 -19.88 17.43 -6.70
C LEU A 306 -18.43 17.64 -6.25
N ASP A 307 -17.93 16.69 -5.48
CA ASP A 307 -16.66 16.78 -4.79
C ASP A 307 -15.48 16.52 -5.75
N PRO A 308 -14.63 17.52 -6.02
CA PRO A 308 -13.50 17.39 -6.93
C PRO A 308 -12.33 16.59 -6.33
N THR A 309 -12.40 16.27 -5.04
CA THR A 309 -11.42 15.47 -4.29
C THR A 309 -11.94 14.08 -3.93
N LEU A 310 -13.25 13.82 -4.06
CA LEU A 310 -13.93 12.63 -3.54
C LEU A 310 -13.75 12.37 -2.02
N MET A 311 -13.23 13.34 -1.25
CA MET A 311 -12.87 13.21 0.16
C MET A 311 -13.66 14.10 1.13
N LEU A 312 -14.50 15.05 0.69
CA LEU A 312 -15.13 16.05 1.56
C LEU A 312 -15.98 15.43 2.67
N ASN A 313 -16.80 14.43 2.32
CA ASN A 313 -17.54 13.62 3.30
C ASN A 313 -16.59 12.86 4.24
N SER A 314 -15.55 12.22 3.69
CA SER A 314 -14.56 11.45 4.46
C SER A 314 -13.80 12.33 5.48
N VAL A 315 -13.46 13.56 5.09
CA VAL A 315 -12.82 14.56 5.96
C VAL A 315 -13.77 15.02 7.05
N ALA A 316 -15.04 15.29 6.75
CA ALA A 316 -16.04 15.61 7.77
C ALA A 316 -16.22 14.46 8.77
N PHE A 317 -16.29 13.22 8.31
CA PHE A 317 -16.34 12.03 9.17
C PHE A 317 -15.08 11.86 10.01
N LYS A 318 -13.89 12.20 9.46
CA LYS A 318 -12.65 12.20 10.25
C LYS A 318 -12.68 13.28 11.33
N ILE A 319 -13.19 14.48 11.05
CA ILE A 319 -13.38 15.54 12.04
C ILE A 319 -14.30 15.05 13.16
N GLY A 320 -15.46 14.47 12.81
CA GLY A 320 -16.40 13.91 13.79
C GLY A 320 -15.76 12.86 14.69
N ARG A 321 -14.96 11.94 14.14
CA ARG A 321 -14.19 10.96 14.94
C ARG A 321 -13.15 11.60 15.86
N LEU A 322 -12.39 12.59 15.37
CA LEU A 322 -11.39 13.32 16.18
C LEU A 322 -12.03 14.13 17.32
N LEU A 323 -13.28 14.56 17.13
CA LEU A 323 -14.10 15.20 18.15
C LEU A 323 -14.87 14.20 19.02
N GLU A 324 -14.81 12.91 18.71
CA GLU A 324 -15.57 11.85 19.38
C GLU A 324 -17.08 12.16 19.34
N LEU A 325 -17.59 12.59 18.19
CA LEU A 325 -19.03 12.65 17.94
C LEU A 325 -19.58 11.23 17.82
N PRO A 326 -20.66 10.91 18.55
CA PRO A 326 -21.21 9.56 18.57
C PRO A 326 -21.72 9.16 17.18
N PHE A 327 -21.60 7.87 16.89
CA PHE A 327 -22.10 7.24 15.67
C PHE A 327 -21.58 7.89 14.37
N THR A 328 -20.41 8.55 14.41
CA THR A 328 -19.80 9.09 13.20
C THR A 328 -19.42 7.96 12.24
N ASN A 329 -20.09 7.92 11.10
CA ASN A 329 -19.93 6.95 10.03
C ASN A 329 -18.48 6.73 9.56
N HIS A 330 -18.17 5.50 9.14
CA HIS A 330 -16.91 5.16 8.49
C HIS A 330 -16.85 5.68 7.04
N ALA A 331 -15.63 5.77 6.51
CA ALA A 331 -15.35 6.38 5.22
C ALA A 331 -14.47 5.47 4.35
N ILE A 332 -15.05 4.41 3.79
CA ILE A 332 -14.30 3.39 3.04
C ILE A 332 -14.35 3.68 1.54
N PRO A 333 -13.23 3.97 0.87
CA PRO A 333 -13.24 4.18 -0.57
C PRO A 333 -13.36 2.85 -1.29
N VAL A 334 -14.21 2.82 -2.31
CA VAL A 334 -14.41 1.64 -3.16
C VAL A 334 -14.57 2.03 -4.62
N ASP A 335 -14.10 1.18 -5.53
CA ASP A 335 -14.47 1.25 -6.94
C ASP A 335 -15.75 0.43 -7.17
N VAL A 336 -16.66 0.91 -8.02
CA VAL A 336 -17.93 0.22 -8.28
C VAL A 336 -18.03 -0.19 -9.75
N VAL A 337 -18.44 -1.43 -9.98
CA VAL A 337 -18.84 -1.96 -11.29
C VAL A 337 -20.28 -2.44 -11.18
N LEU A 338 -21.16 -1.96 -12.05
CA LEU A 338 -22.54 -2.41 -12.16
C LEU A 338 -22.73 -3.13 -13.49
N ASN A 339 -23.11 -4.41 -13.47
CA ASN A 339 -23.31 -5.25 -14.67
C ASN A 339 -22.15 -5.17 -15.67
N GLY A 340 -20.92 -5.24 -15.17
CA GLY A 340 -19.70 -5.14 -15.99
C GLY A 340 -19.31 -3.73 -16.42
N ILE A 341 -20.14 -2.71 -16.13
CA ILE A 341 -19.85 -1.31 -16.44
C ILE A 341 -19.23 -0.64 -15.21
N TYR A 342 -18.01 -0.14 -15.36
CA TYR A 342 -17.35 0.64 -14.32
C TYR A 342 -18.10 1.97 -14.08
N LYS A 343 -18.40 2.27 -12.81
CA LYS A 343 -19.15 3.46 -12.37
C LYS A 343 -18.26 4.53 -11.73
N GLY A 344 -16.98 4.23 -11.49
CA GLY A 344 -16.05 5.14 -10.82
C GLY A 344 -15.86 4.81 -9.34
N SER A 345 -15.27 5.78 -8.65
CA SER A 345 -14.90 5.72 -7.23
C SER A 345 -16.07 6.19 -6.34
N TYR A 346 -16.39 5.47 -5.28
CA TYR A 346 -17.48 5.76 -4.35
C TYR A 346 -16.97 5.73 -2.91
N LEU A 347 -17.72 6.39 -2.03
CA LEU A 347 -17.56 6.25 -0.59
C LEU A 347 -18.58 5.25 -0.07
N LEU A 348 -18.10 4.07 0.35
CA LEU A 348 -18.87 3.08 1.08
C LEU A 348 -18.94 3.49 2.56
N THR A 349 -20.17 3.52 3.08
CA THR A 349 -20.44 3.90 4.47
C THR A 349 -21.73 3.24 4.97
N GLU A 350 -21.97 3.31 6.28
CA GLU A 350 -23.18 2.84 6.91
C GLU A 350 -24.43 3.59 6.41
N GLN A 351 -25.56 2.89 6.35
CA GLN A 351 -26.86 3.54 6.35
C GLN A 351 -27.12 4.15 7.74
N ILE A 352 -27.58 5.40 7.78
CA ILE A 352 -28.09 6.00 9.02
C ILE A 352 -29.42 5.31 9.38
N GLU A 353 -29.38 4.47 10.42
CA GLU A 353 -30.49 3.72 11.01
C GLU A 353 -30.14 3.33 12.46
N VAL A 354 -31.15 3.22 13.33
CA VAL A 354 -31.03 2.77 14.72
C VAL A 354 -30.93 1.26 14.75
N LYS A 355 -29.69 0.74 14.74
CA LYS A 355 -29.37 -0.69 14.77
C LYS A 355 -27.98 -0.91 15.36
N GLU A 356 -27.76 -2.14 15.82
CA GLU A 356 -26.43 -2.67 16.14
C GLU A 356 -25.43 -2.40 15.00
N ASN A 357 -24.21 -1.97 15.34
CA ASN A 357 -23.15 -1.55 14.40
C ASN A 357 -23.51 -0.35 13.51
N ARG A 358 -24.53 0.43 13.88
CA ARG A 358 -24.98 1.67 13.22
C ARG A 358 -25.11 2.76 14.29
N VAL A 359 -26.28 3.41 14.37
CA VAL A 359 -26.68 4.18 15.53
C VAL A 359 -27.19 3.20 16.56
N ASP A 360 -26.28 2.64 17.36
CA ASP A 360 -26.58 1.52 18.27
C ASP A 360 -27.30 2.03 19.53
N LEU A 361 -28.62 2.20 19.40
CA LEU A 361 -29.55 2.59 20.47
C LEU A 361 -30.67 1.53 20.57
N ASP A 362 -31.36 1.49 21.71
CA ASP A 362 -32.56 0.66 21.90
C ASP A 362 -33.70 1.11 20.98
N GLU A 363 -34.00 0.32 19.94
CA GLU A 363 -35.09 0.55 18.97
C GLU A 363 -36.47 0.74 19.64
N ASN A 364 -36.71 0.21 20.84
CA ASN A 364 -38.02 0.35 21.50
C ASN A 364 -38.12 1.59 22.39
N ASN A 365 -36.99 2.19 22.73
CA ASN A 365 -36.89 3.25 23.72
C ASN A 365 -36.00 4.40 23.26
N SER A 366 -35.88 4.60 21.95
CA SER A 366 -35.13 5.72 21.38
C SER A 366 -35.89 6.37 20.24
N VAL A 367 -35.42 7.56 19.88
CA VAL A 367 -35.82 8.25 18.66
C VAL A 367 -34.60 8.92 18.05
N MET A 368 -34.46 8.81 16.73
CA MET A 368 -33.58 9.66 15.95
C MET A 368 -34.42 10.57 15.07
N TRP A 369 -34.20 11.87 15.21
CA TRP A 369 -34.84 12.92 14.43
C TRP A 369 -33.93 13.34 13.28
N GLU A 370 -34.55 13.64 12.15
CA GLU A 370 -33.95 14.35 11.03
C GLU A 370 -34.54 15.75 10.96
N LEU A 371 -33.68 16.76 11.02
CA LEU A 371 -34.04 18.14 10.71
C LEU A 371 -33.74 18.38 9.23
N ASP A 372 -34.79 18.40 8.41
CA ASP A 372 -34.65 18.57 6.96
C ASP A 372 -35.79 19.39 6.33
N SER A 373 -35.38 20.43 5.59
CA SER A 373 -36.27 21.38 4.94
C SER A 373 -36.99 20.82 3.69
N TYR A 374 -36.57 19.67 3.15
CA TYR A 374 -37.33 18.94 2.12
C TYR A 374 -38.71 18.48 2.63
N TRP A 375 -38.82 18.19 3.93
CA TRP A 375 -40.10 17.93 4.60
C TRP A 375 -40.93 16.79 3.99
N ASP A 376 -40.26 15.77 3.45
CA ASP A 376 -40.80 14.77 2.53
C ASP A 376 -41.06 13.39 3.16
N ASP A 377 -40.59 13.12 4.37
CA ASP A 377 -40.83 11.86 5.10
C ASP A 377 -41.93 11.97 6.18
N GLU A 378 -42.55 10.85 6.54
CA GLU A 378 -43.56 10.78 7.61
C GLU A 378 -43.14 9.74 8.67
N PRO A 379 -43.49 9.92 9.95
CA PRO A 379 -44.24 11.05 10.50
C PRO A 379 -43.38 12.29 10.78
N LYS A 380 -43.98 13.49 10.67
CA LYS A 380 -43.28 14.78 10.82
C LYS A 380 -44.07 15.86 11.57
N PHE A 381 -43.39 16.85 12.14
CA PHE A 381 -44.00 18.03 12.79
C PHE A 381 -43.08 19.25 12.85
N LYS A 382 -43.65 20.47 12.83
CA LYS A 382 -42.84 21.67 13.09
C LYS A 382 -42.74 21.93 14.58
N SER A 383 -41.52 22.19 15.07
CA SER A 383 -41.31 22.49 16.49
C SER A 383 -42.01 23.79 16.89
N THR A 384 -42.62 23.82 18.08
CA THR A 384 -43.46 24.95 18.50
C THR A 384 -42.67 26.26 18.63
N ALA A 385 -41.47 26.21 19.20
CA ALA A 385 -40.73 27.41 19.56
C ALA A 385 -39.85 27.97 18.43
N PHE A 386 -39.32 27.11 17.55
CA PHE A 386 -38.37 27.49 16.51
C PHE A 386 -38.88 27.22 15.08
N ASN A 387 -40.06 26.61 14.93
CA ASN A 387 -40.61 26.21 13.63
C ASN A 387 -39.65 25.30 12.83
N LEU A 388 -38.86 24.48 13.55
CA LEU A 388 -37.90 23.56 12.93
C LEU A 388 -38.65 22.46 12.18
N PRO A 389 -38.20 22.08 10.98
CA PRO A 389 -38.74 20.92 10.30
C PRO A 389 -38.19 19.64 10.95
N VAL A 390 -38.98 18.94 11.77
CA VAL A 390 -38.60 17.65 12.39
C VAL A 390 -39.32 16.45 11.76
N MET A 391 -38.57 15.45 11.29
CA MET A 391 -39.10 14.17 10.80
C MET A 391 -38.49 13.01 11.58
N VAL A 392 -39.26 11.94 11.81
CA VAL A 392 -38.68 10.69 12.36
C VAL A 392 -37.72 10.12 11.33
N LYS A 393 -36.46 9.91 11.73
CA LYS A 393 -35.51 9.19 10.89
C LYS A 393 -35.65 7.69 11.05
N ASP A 394 -35.61 7.26 12.31
CA ASP A 394 -35.67 5.86 12.74
C ASP A 394 -35.85 5.85 14.27
N PRO A 395 -36.45 4.81 14.87
CA PRO A 395 -37.12 3.68 14.22
C PRO A 395 -38.52 4.04 13.71
N ASP A 396 -39.19 3.11 13.02
CA ASP A 396 -40.61 3.24 12.69
C ASP A 396 -41.42 3.32 14.00
N LEU A 397 -42.08 4.46 14.24
CA LEU A 397 -42.85 4.70 15.46
C LEU A 397 -44.34 4.41 15.26
N THR A 398 -44.98 3.82 16.27
CA THR A 398 -46.44 3.86 16.39
C THR A 398 -46.91 5.30 16.61
N THR A 399 -48.19 5.59 16.35
CA THR A 399 -48.78 6.92 16.59
C THR A 399 -48.58 7.39 18.03
N GLU A 400 -48.71 6.50 19.02
CA GLU A 400 -48.54 6.83 20.44
C GLU A 400 -47.08 7.19 20.76
N GLN A 401 -46.12 6.40 20.29
CA GLN A 401 -44.69 6.70 20.45
C GLN A 401 -44.30 8.01 19.76
N PHE A 402 -44.81 8.25 18.55
CA PHE A 402 -44.57 9.48 17.82
C PHE A 402 -45.08 10.70 18.60
N GLU A 403 -46.32 10.70 19.08
CA GLU A 403 -46.87 11.82 19.84
C GLU A 403 -46.15 12.03 21.19
N TYR A 404 -45.69 10.95 21.84
CA TYR A 404 -44.83 11.04 23.01
C TYR A 404 -43.51 11.77 22.71
N TRP A 405 -42.75 11.30 21.72
CA TRP A 405 -41.45 11.86 21.37
C TRP A 405 -41.56 13.28 20.80
N LYS A 406 -42.60 13.56 20.01
CA LYS A 406 -42.93 14.91 19.54
C LYS A 406 -43.20 15.85 20.70
N LYS A 407 -43.96 15.42 21.73
CA LYS A 407 -44.20 16.23 22.94
C LYS A 407 -42.89 16.47 23.70
N ASP A 408 -42.03 15.47 23.82
CA ASP A 408 -40.73 15.57 24.47
C ASP A 408 -39.79 16.57 23.74
N PHE A 409 -39.68 16.46 22.42
CA PHE A 409 -38.88 17.40 21.61
C PHE A 409 -39.42 18.84 21.68
N ASN A 410 -40.75 19.01 21.67
CA ASN A 410 -41.36 20.32 21.85
C ASN A 410 -41.14 20.88 23.25
N ALA A 411 -41.13 20.04 24.29
CA ALA A 411 -40.79 20.46 25.65
C ALA A 411 -39.35 20.98 25.73
N PHE A 412 -38.40 20.26 25.12
CA PHE A 412 -37.00 20.69 25.00
C PHE A 412 -36.88 22.04 24.30
N THR A 413 -37.38 22.13 23.07
CA THR A 413 -37.24 23.35 22.26
C THR A 413 -37.97 24.55 22.87
N THR A 414 -39.12 24.33 23.53
CA THR A 414 -39.83 25.38 24.28
C THR A 414 -39.03 25.84 25.50
N GLN A 415 -38.43 24.92 26.24
CA GLN A 415 -37.57 25.28 27.37
C GLN A 415 -36.34 26.06 26.90
N PHE A 416 -35.69 25.63 25.81
CA PHE A 416 -34.54 26.30 25.22
C PHE A 416 -34.85 27.74 24.75
N ALA A 417 -36.07 27.99 24.26
CA ALA A 417 -36.49 29.32 23.82
C ALA A 417 -36.77 30.32 24.95
N LYS A 418 -36.89 29.86 26.22
CA LYS A 418 -37.15 30.76 27.36
C LYS A 418 -35.95 31.64 27.69
N GLU A 419 -36.25 32.86 28.13
CA GLU A 419 -35.28 33.80 28.71
C GLU A 419 -35.40 33.86 30.25
N PRO A 420 -34.30 34.13 30.97
CA PRO A 420 -32.94 34.25 30.46
C PRO A 420 -32.38 32.89 29.98
N LEU A 421 -31.59 32.90 28.91
CA LEU A 421 -30.89 31.69 28.44
C LEU A 421 -29.85 31.19 29.46
N GLU A 422 -29.15 32.11 30.12
CA GLU A 422 -28.19 31.77 31.16
C GLU A 422 -28.89 31.14 32.38
N GLY A 423 -28.36 30.02 32.87
CA GLY A 423 -28.99 29.23 33.94
C GLY A 423 -30.25 28.46 33.53
N ASN A 424 -30.65 28.49 32.25
CA ASN A 424 -31.80 27.75 31.76
C ASN A 424 -31.55 26.22 31.82
N SER A 425 -32.57 25.46 32.22
CA SER A 425 -32.54 24.00 32.41
C SER A 425 -32.60 23.18 31.12
N TYR A 426 -32.61 23.80 29.93
CA TYR A 426 -32.54 23.04 28.67
C TYR A 426 -31.28 22.16 28.59
N VAL A 427 -30.19 22.54 29.29
CA VAL A 427 -28.95 21.76 29.35
C VAL A 427 -29.11 20.39 30.01
N ASP A 428 -30.20 20.18 30.76
CA ASP A 428 -30.57 18.88 31.31
C ASP A 428 -31.29 18.00 30.27
N MET A 429 -31.70 18.59 29.15
CA MET A 429 -32.48 17.94 28.09
C MET A 429 -31.66 17.66 26.82
N ILE A 430 -30.54 18.34 26.62
CA ILE A 430 -29.61 18.13 25.50
C ILE A 430 -28.16 18.12 25.98
N ASP A 431 -27.35 17.23 25.44
CA ASP A 431 -25.91 17.20 25.67
C ASP A 431 -25.22 18.34 24.93
N ILE A 432 -24.93 19.41 25.65
CA ILE A 432 -24.26 20.60 25.12
C ILE A 432 -22.80 20.37 24.70
N GLU A 433 -22.15 19.28 25.14
CA GLU A 433 -20.84 18.88 24.62
C GLU A 433 -20.97 18.37 23.18
N SER A 434 -21.95 17.50 22.90
CA SER A 434 -22.26 17.08 21.53
C SER A 434 -22.62 18.26 20.62
N VAL A 435 -23.37 19.25 21.13
CA VAL A 435 -23.71 20.48 20.38
C VAL A 435 -22.46 21.26 19.99
N ALA A 436 -21.56 21.53 20.93
CA ALA A 436 -20.34 22.27 20.64
C ALA A 436 -19.46 21.54 19.61
N LYS A 437 -19.28 20.22 19.76
CA LYS A 437 -18.53 19.38 18.81
C LYS A 437 -19.18 19.40 17.42
N PHE A 438 -20.51 19.27 17.34
CA PHE A 438 -21.25 19.31 16.09
C PHE A 438 -21.09 20.66 15.38
N LEU A 439 -21.22 21.76 16.10
CA LEU A 439 -21.01 23.11 15.56
C LEU A 439 -19.56 23.35 15.11
N ILE A 440 -18.56 22.78 15.79
CA ILE A 440 -17.16 22.83 15.34
C ILE A 440 -17.01 22.11 13.99
N THR A 441 -17.60 20.91 13.84
CA THR A 441 -17.56 20.16 12.57
C THR A 441 -18.13 20.99 11.42
N PHE A 442 -19.35 21.52 11.59
CA PHE A 442 -20.01 22.33 10.56
C PHE A 442 -19.27 23.63 10.28
N ASN A 443 -18.66 24.27 11.29
CA ASN A 443 -17.87 25.48 11.11
C ASN A 443 -16.56 25.20 10.33
N LEU A 444 -15.83 24.14 10.70
CA LEU A 444 -14.52 23.82 10.11
C LEU A 444 -14.62 23.43 8.62
N VAL A 445 -15.69 22.73 8.24
CA VAL A 445 -15.95 22.42 6.83
C VAL A 445 -16.80 23.49 6.15
N HIS A 446 -17.31 24.47 6.89
CA HIS A 446 -18.22 25.51 6.41
C HIS A 446 -19.43 24.93 5.66
N ASN A 447 -20.11 23.96 6.29
CA ASN A 447 -21.39 23.48 5.79
C ASN A 447 -22.49 24.45 6.28
N MET A 448 -22.99 25.28 5.38
CA MET A 448 -23.98 26.30 5.70
C MET A 448 -25.43 25.77 5.74
N GLU A 449 -25.67 24.51 5.35
CA GLU A 449 -27.01 23.91 5.34
C GLU A 449 -27.63 23.81 6.75
N ILE A 450 -26.82 23.85 7.81
CA ILE A 450 -27.30 23.94 9.19
C ILE A 450 -28.15 25.20 9.45
N ASN A 451 -28.02 26.26 8.65
CA ASN A 451 -28.84 27.46 8.72
C ASN A 451 -30.29 27.23 8.25
N HIS A 452 -30.50 26.26 7.38
CA HIS A 452 -31.79 25.84 6.82
C HIS A 452 -31.80 24.30 6.75
N PRO A 453 -31.90 23.62 7.91
CA PRO A 453 -31.38 22.28 8.12
C PRO A 453 -31.76 21.30 7.02
N LYS A 454 -30.80 20.51 6.57
CA LYS A 454 -30.93 19.36 5.67
C LYS A 454 -30.00 18.26 6.17
N SER A 455 -30.51 17.04 6.27
CA SER A 455 -29.75 15.90 6.80
C SER A 455 -29.06 16.15 8.16
N VAL A 456 -29.67 16.95 9.04
CA VAL A 456 -29.15 17.22 10.39
C VAL A 456 -29.82 16.27 11.38
N PHE A 457 -29.02 15.35 11.94
CA PHE A 457 -29.55 14.33 12.85
C PHE A 457 -29.28 14.65 14.32
N LEU A 458 -30.23 14.26 15.17
CA LEU A 458 -30.06 14.17 16.61
C LEU A 458 -30.89 13.01 17.16
N HIS A 459 -30.45 12.41 18.25
CA HIS A 459 -31.10 11.23 18.84
C HIS A 459 -31.26 11.36 20.35
N LYS A 460 -32.17 10.58 20.92
CA LYS A 460 -32.36 10.44 22.37
C LYS A 460 -32.78 9.01 22.70
N GLU A 461 -32.23 8.47 23.78
CA GLU A 461 -32.59 7.17 24.34
C GLU A 461 -33.16 7.33 25.74
N GLY A 462 -34.34 6.75 25.96
CA GLY A 462 -35.11 6.78 27.18
C GLY A 462 -35.29 8.19 27.76
N ASN A 463 -34.98 8.31 29.05
CA ASN A 463 -35.01 9.58 29.78
C ASN A 463 -33.66 10.33 29.74
N GLY A 464 -32.77 9.93 28.82
CA GLY A 464 -31.49 10.60 28.61
C GLY A 464 -31.62 11.98 27.97
N LYS A 465 -30.50 12.52 27.51
CA LYS A 465 -30.46 13.80 26.79
C LYS A 465 -30.58 13.56 25.28
N TYR A 466 -31.06 14.58 24.56
CA TYR A 466 -30.78 14.68 23.14
C TYR A 466 -29.29 14.80 22.91
N VAL A 467 -28.78 14.16 21.87
CA VAL A 467 -27.37 14.15 21.47
C VAL A 467 -27.29 14.42 19.98
N MET A 468 -26.41 15.33 19.59
CA MET A 468 -26.23 15.71 18.19
C MET A 468 -25.47 14.63 17.41
N GLY A 469 -25.94 14.36 16.20
CA GLY A 469 -25.39 13.35 15.31
C GLY A 469 -26.32 12.16 15.09
N PRO A 470 -25.93 11.23 14.20
CA PRO A 470 -24.66 11.21 13.46
C PRO A 470 -24.51 12.36 12.46
N ILE A 471 -23.28 12.75 12.12
CA ILE A 471 -23.03 13.76 11.08
C ILE A 471 -23.18 13.14 9.68
N TRP A 472 -23.72 13.89 8.72
CA TRP A 472 -24.01 13.39 7.37
C TRP A 472 -24.02 14.53 6.34
N ASP A 473 -23.83 14.17 5.06
CA ASP A 473 -23.92 15.02 3.86
C ASP A 473 -23.12 16.34 3.88
N PHE A 474 -21.88 16.28 3.43
CA PHE A 474 -20.95 17.42 3.43
C PHE A 474 -20.44 17.80 2.03
N ASP A 475 -21.13 17.37 0.97
CA ASP A 475 -20.79 17.72 -0.41
C ASP A 475 -21.21 19.17 -0.78
N TRP A 476 -22.11 19.80 -0.02
CA TRP A 476 -22.45 21.24 -0.15
C TRP A 476 -21.58 22.17 0.72
N ALA A 477 -20.61 21.62 1.42
CA ALA A 477 -19.70 22.36 2.29
C ALA A 477 -18.55 23.03 1.51
N TYR A 478 -17.57 23.59 2.24
CA TYR A 478 -16.34 24.16 1.69
C TYR A 478 -16.59 25.32 0.71
N ASP A 479 -17.51 26.23 1.07
CA ASP A 479 -17.96 27.37 0.25
C ASP A 479 -18.84 27.04 -0.97
N TYR A 480 -19.23 25.78 -1.17
CA TYR A 480 -20.02 25.42 -2.34
C TYR A 480 -21.42 26.05 -2.32
N GLU A 481 -22.08 26.11 -1.17
CA GLU A 481 -23.39 26.73 -1.05
C GLU A 481 -23.38 28.20 -1.48
N GLY A 482 -24.25 28.52 -2.45
CA GLY A 482 -24.39 29.88 -3.00
C GLY A 482 -23.34 30.27 -4.04
N THR A 483 -22.23 29.52 -4.18
CA THR A 483 -21.17 29.80 -5.16
C THR A 483 -21.03 28.73 -6.24
N SER A 484 -21.53 27.52 -5.98
CA SER A 484 -21.30 26.31 -6.78
C SER A 484 -19.83 26.00 -7.04
N ASN A 485 -18.93 26.46 -6.17
CA ASN A 485 -17.50 26.22 -6.26
C ASN A 485 -16.90 25.95 -4.87
N HIS A 486 -16.09 24.90 -4.77
CA HIS A 486 -15.39 24.60 -3.54
C HIS A 486 -14.15 25.48 -3.36
N PHE A 487 -13.80 25.71 -2.10
CA PHE A 487 -12.56 26.36 -1.64
C PHE A 487 -12.43 27.86 -1.99
N GLY A 488 -13.55 28.57 -2.12
CA GLY A 488 -13.56 30.02 -2.38
C GLY A 488 -13.18 30.86 -1.16
N ARG A 489 -14.16 31.17 -0.30
CA ARG A 489 -14.06 32.10 0.84
C ARG A 489 -14.07 31.36 2.18
N TYR A 490 -12.89 31.10 2.73
CA TYR A 490 -12.73 30.43 4.03
C TYR A 490 -13.09 31.32 5.24
N ASN A 491 -13.33 32.62 5.05
CA ASN A 491 -13.49 33.61 6.10
C ASN A 491 -14.93 34.14 6.25
N THR A 492 -15.92 33.39 5.78
CA THR A 492 -17.34 33.69 5.97
C THR A 492 -17.82 33.09 7.30
N PRO A 493 -18.50 33.83 8.20
CA PRO A 493 -18.99 33.26 9.45
C PRO A 493 -20.07 32.20 9.20
N LEU A 494 -20.09 31.13 10.01
CA LEU A 494 -21.12 30.08 9.91
C LEU A 494 -22.53 30.64 10.14
N PHE A 495 -22.65 31.64 11.02
CA PHE A 495 -23.88 32.38 11.31
C PHE A 495 -23.61 33.88 11.12
N SER A 496 -24.42 34.54 10.28
CA SER A 496 -24.35 35.99 10.05
C SER A 496 -25.66 36.68 10.42
N SER A 497 -25.61 37.98 10.71
CA SER A 497 -26.82 38.77 11.03
C SER A 497 -27.79 38.89 9.84
N SER A 498 -27.34 38.63 8.62
CA SER A 498 -28.18 38.60 7.42
C SER A 498 -28.90 37.27 7.21
N MET A 499 -28.52 36.20 7.92
CA MET A 499 -29.18 34.90 7.83
C MET A 499 -30.39 34.87 8.76
N ASN A 500 -31.54 34.45 8.22
CA ASN A 500 -32.83 34.42 8.92
C ASN A 500 -33.50 33.04 8.85
N GLY A 501 -32.74 31.98 8.57
CA GLY A 501 -33.25 30.61 8.51
C GLY A 501 -33.63 30.08 9.89
N VAL A 502 -34.59 29.14 9.93
CA VAL A 502 -35.03 28.49 11.19
C VAL A 502 -33.88 27.76 11.90
N GLY A 503 -32.93 27.21 11.13
CA GLY A 503 -31.71 26.60 11.67
C GLY A 503 -30.77 27.64 12.25
N THR A 504 -30.58 28.79 11.59
CA THR A 504 -29.80 29.91 12.12
C THR A 504 -30.32 30.31 13.51
N ALA A 505 -31.62 30.53 13.65
CA ALA A 505 -32.23 30.93 14.92
C ALA A 505 -32.01 29.89 16.03
N PHE A 506 -32.09 28.61 15.71
CA PHE A 506 -31.90 27.53 16.68
C PHE A 506 -30.42 27.32 17.05
N PHE A 507 -29.54 27.15 16.07
CA PHE A 507 -28.14 26.77 16.30
C PHE A 507 -27.28 27.94 16.79
N GLN A 508 -27.49 29.15 16.27
CA GLN A 508 -26.77 30.33 16.74
C GLN A 508 -27.10 30.63 18.22
N ARG A 509 -28.31 30.32 18.68
CA ARG A 509 -28.73 30.55 20.07
C ARG A 509 -27.88 29.76 21.06
N PHE A 510 -27.42 28.54 20.74
CA PHE A 510 -26.53 27.81 21.64
C PHE A 510 -25.24 28.58 21.90
N LEU A 511 -24.70 29.26 20.89
CA LEU A 511 -23.50 30.11 21.01
C LEU A 511 -23.77 31.43 21.77
N GLN A 512 -24.99 31.67 22.27
CA GLN A 512 -25.30 32.78 23.18
C GLN A 512 -25.21 32.36 24.66
N ASP A 513 -25.26 31.06 24.96
CA ASP A 513 -25.12 30.52 26.32
C ASP A 513 -23.64 30.42 26.72
N SER A 514 -23.27 30.96 27.88
CA SER A 514 -21.86 30.99 28.32
C SER A 514 -21.28 29.60 28.56
N ARG A 515 -22.12 28.62 28.95
CA ARG A 515 -21.72 27.22 29.17
C ARG A 515 -21.31 26.56 27.86
N VAL A 516 -22.10 26.77 26.80
CA VAL A 516 -21.78 26.23 25.46
C VAL A 516 -20.56 26.93 24.89
N LYS A 517 -20.44 28.26 25.01
CA LYS A 517 -19.26 29.02 24.54
C LYS A 517 -17.97 28.50 25.19
N ALA A 518 -18.00 28.26 26.50
CA ALA A 518 -16.85 27.73 27.23
C ALA A 518 -16.41 26.36 26.68
N ILE A 519 -17.38 25.48 26.41
CA ILE A 519 -17.13 24.17 25.81
C ILE A 519 -16.58 24.32 24.39
N TYR A 520 -17.25 25.10 23.53
CA TYR A 520 -16.83 25.34 22.15
C TYR A 520 -15.39 25.84 22.10
N LYS A 521 -15.04 26.83 22.93
CA LYS A 521 -13.69 27.38 23.02
C LYS A 521 -12.67 26.33 23.44
N ARG A 522 -12.92 25.59 24.52
CA ARG A 522 -12.00 24.54 24.99
C ARG A 522 -11.81 23.44 23.95
N THR A 523 -12.91 22.94 23.39
CA THR A 523 -12.89 21.86 22.39
C THR A 523 -12.22 22.29 21.10
N TRP A 524 -12.46 23.53 20.64
CA TRP A 524 -11.79 24.08 19.47
C TRP A 524 -10.28 24.22 19.69
N GLN A 525 -9.85 24.75 20.85
CA GLN A 525 -8.43 24.90 21.15
C GLN A 525 -7.72 23.55 21.26
N ASP A 526 -8.34 22.53 21.87
CA ASP A 526 -7.81 21.17 21.83
C ASP A 526 -7.69 20.64 20.40
N PHE A 527 -8.75 20.79 19.59
CA PHE A 527 -8.74 20.33 18.21
C PHE A 527 -7.64 21.00 17.38
N LYS A 528 -7.54 22.33 17.45
CA LYS A 528 -6.55 23.12 16.72
C LYS A 528 -5.12 22.72 17.10
N ASN A 529 -4.84 22.59 18.39
CA ASN A 529 -3.48 22.34 18.88
C ASN A 529 -3.05 20.87 18.76
N ASN A 530 -3.98 19.92 18.92
CA ASN A 530 -3.64 18.50 19.07
C ASN A 530 -4.15 17.61 17.94
N LYS A 531 -5.11 18.06 17.12
CA LYS A 531 -5.84 17.19 16.17
C LYS A 531 -5.84 17.69 14.73
N LEU A 532 -5.61 18.98 14.48
CA LEU A 532 -5.60 19.54 13.12
C LEU A 532 -4.52 18.90 12.25
N ASP A 533 -3.30 18.69 12.76
CA ASP A 533 -2.23 18.06 12.00
C ASP A 533 -2.58 16.61 11.64
N ALA A 534 -3.21 15.87 12.55
CA ALA A 534 -3.70 14.52 12.26
C ALA A 534 -4.81 14.50 11.19
N LEU A 535 -5.65 15.53 11.13
CA LEU A 535 -6.63 15.71 10.05
C LEU A 535 -5.94 16.00 8.71
N LEU A 536 -4.94 16.88 8.70
CA LEU A 536 -4.21 17.24 7.48
C LEU A 536 -3.39 16.06 6.95
N GLN A 537 -2.81 15.25 7.83
CA GLN A 537 -2.13 14.00 7.48
C GLN A 537 -3.13 12.98 6.92
N TYR A 538 -4.32 12.86 7.52
CA TYR A 538 -5.38 12.01 6.97
C TYR A 538 -5.75 12.40 5.53
N VAL A 539 -5.80 13.68 5.19
CA VAL A 539 -6.04 14.13 3.80
C VAL A 539 -4.93 13.65 2.86
N ASP A 540 -3.66 13.75 3.27
CA ASP A 540 -2.54 13.26 2.45
C ASP A 540 -2.60 11.75 2.24
N ASP A 541 -2.76 10.99 3.33
CA ASP A 541 -2.77 9.52 3.31
C ASP A 541 -3.95 9.00 2.49
N TYR A 542 -5.13 9.59 2.66
CA TYR A 542 -6.32 9.22 1.91
C TYR A 542 -6.16 9.59 0.43
N ALA A 543 -5.55 10.73 0.10
CA ALA A 543 -5.29 11.11 -1.28
C ALA A 543 -4.33 10.15 -1.99
N VAL A 544 -3.26 9.72 -1.31
CA VAL A 544 -2.31 8.73 -1.84
C VAL A 544 -3.01 7.40 -2.12
N MET A 545 -3.81 6.91 -1.17
CA MET A 545 -4.60 5.69 -1.33
C MET A 545 -5.60 5.80 -2.48
N LEU A 546 -6.29 6.94 -2.60
CA LEU A 546 -7.39 7.12 -3.55
C LEU A 546 -6.92 7.42 -4.98
N LYS A 547 -5.70 7.96 -5.14
CA LYS A 547 -5.15 8.44 -6.42
C LYS A 547 -5.40 7.49 -7.61
N PRO A 548 -5.12 6.18 -7.52
CA PRO A 548 -5.30 5.30 -8.67
C PRO A 548 -6.78 5.08 -9.03
N SER A 549 -7.68 5.04 -8.03
CA SER A 549 -9.13 4.99 -8.24
C SER A 549 -9.65 6.30 -8.84
N VAL A 550 -9.10 7.46 -8.42
CA VAL A 550 -9.44 8.78 -8.99
C VAL A 550 -9.02 8.91 -10.45
N GLU A 551 -7.86 8.38 -10.83
CA GLU A 551 -7.40 8.41 -12.23
C GLU A 551 -8.40 7.71 -13.16
N ARG A 552 -8.84 6.50 -12.79
CA ARG A 552 -9.91 5.79 -13.52
C ARG A 552 -11.25 6.50 -13.45
N ASN A 553 -11.62 7.03 -12.29
CA ASN A 553 -12.84 7.83 -12.12
C ASN A 553 -12.83 9.06 -13.06
N SER A 554 -11.68 9.68 -13.28
CA SER A 554 -11.51 10.89 -14.11
C SER A 554 -11.66 10.65 -15.61
N GLU A 555 -11.57 9.39 -16.05
CA GLU A 555 -11.90 8.98 -17.42
C GLU A 555 -13.40 9.15 -17.70
N LEU A 556 -14.24 8.97 -16.67
CA LEU A 556 -15.70 9.10 -16.75
C LEU A 556 -16.22 10.46 -16.27
N TRP A 557 -15.61 11.02 -15.21
CA TRP A 557 -16.14 12.17 -14.46
C TRP A 557 -15.14 13.32 -14.39
N GLU A 558 -15.41 14.39 -15.15
CA GLU A 558 -14.45 15.46 -15.41
C GLU A 558 -14.07 16.27 -14.16
N ASN A 559 -14.98 16.36 -13.19
CA ASN A 559 -14.82 17.15 -11.97
C ASN A 559 -13.64 16.72 -11.09
N THR A 560 -13.12 15.50 -11.31
CA THR A 560 -11.98 14.95 -10.57
C THR A 560 -10.64 15.02 -11.32
N ARG A 561 -10.61 15.49 -12.58
CA ARG A 561 -9.38 15.56 -13.40
C ARG A 561 -8.29 16.46 -12.81
N SER A 562 -8.66 17.41 -11.95
CA SER A 562 -7.72 18.30 -11.25
C SER A 562 -7.41 17.86 -9.81
N PHE A 563 -7.52 16.56 -9.52
CA PHE A 563 -7.42 15.99 -8.17
C PHE A 563 -6.26 16.54 -7.33
N ASP A 564 -5.00 16.44 -7.80
CA ASP A 564 -3.83 16.82 -6.99
C ASP A 564 -3.84 18.30 -6.60
N THR A 565 -4.30 19.18 -7.49
CA THR A 565 -4.49 20.59 -7.21
C THR A 565 -5.58 20.79 -6.17
N LYS A 566 -6.70 20.10 -6.32
CA LYS A 566 -7.85 20.20 -5.42
C LYS A 566 -7.56 19.65 -4.02
N VAL A 567 -6.71 18.62 -3.89
CA VAL A 567 -6.20 18.15 -2.58
C VAL A 567 -5.37 19.24 -1.88
N LYS A 568 -4.50 19.94 -2.62
CA LYS A 568 -3.72 21.06 -2.06
C LYS A 568 -4.62 22.23 -1.63
N GLU A 569 -5.63 22.55 -2.44
CA GLU A 569 -6.64 23.57 -2.11
C GLU A 569 -7.43 23.18 -0.86
N LEU A 570 -7.88 21.93 -0.73
CA LEU A 570 -8.57 21.41 0.46
C LEU A 570 -7.73 21.58 1.74
N LYS A 571 -6.44 21.21 1.70
CA LYS A 571 -5.55 21.40 2.86
C LYS A 571 -5.34 22.87 3.20
N THR A 572 -5.22 23.71 2.18
CA THR A 572 -5.08 25.17 2.36
C THR A 572 -6.35 25.76 2.97
N TRP A 573 -7.52 25.34 2.47
CA TRP A 573 -8.82 25.69 3.02
C TRP A 573 -8.93 25.33 4.50
N LEU A 574 -8.62 24.08 4.87
CA LEU A 574 -8.73 23.63 6.27
C LEU A 574 -7.84 24.44 7.22
N ARG A 575 -6.61 24.79 6.81
CA ARG A 575 -5.72 25.66 7.60
C ARG A 575 -6.29 27.06 7.75
N ASN A 576 -6.63 27.69 6.63
CA ASN A 576 -7.13 29.07 6.63
C ASN A 576 -8.47 29.18 7.38
N ARG A 577 -9.34 28.18 7.24
CA ARG A 577 -10.62 28.12 7.97
C ARG A 577 -10.37 27.95 9.46
N ALA A 578 -9.43 27.10 9.86
CA ALA A 578 -9.05 26.97 11.26
C ALA A 578 -8.52 28.29 11.84
N ASP A 579 -7.64 29.00 11.13
CA ASP A 579 -7.14 30.31 11.58
C ASP A 579 -8.26 31.36 11.67
N TYR A 580 -9.23 31.31 10.77
CA TYR A 580 -10.42 32.14 10.85
C TYR A 580 -11.26 31.82 12.09
N ILE A 581 -11.50 30.54 12.39
CA ILE A 581 -12.25 30.12 13.60
C ILE A 581 -11.52 30.56 14.88
N ASP A 582 -10.19 30.52 14.92
CA ASP A 582 -9.42 31.08 16.05
C ASP A 582 -9.74 32.57 16.28
N SER A 583 -9.86 33.34 15.19
CA SER A 583 -10.24 34.75 15.26
C SER A 583 -11.68 34.96 15.78
N GLU A 584 -12.61 34.04 15.49
CA GLU A 584 -13.98 34.06 16.02
C GLU A 584 -14.01 33.68 17.49
N VAL A 585 -13.34 32.59 17.86
CA VAL A 585 -13.31 32.06 19.23
C VAL A 585 -12.63 33.03 20.20
N SER A 586 -11.68 33.83 19.74
CA SER A 586 -11.07 34.90 20.55
C SER A 586 -12.06 35.98 21.01
N LYS A 587 -13.20 36.11 20.31
CA LYS A 587 -14.26 37.11 20.58
C LYS A 587 -15.45 36.56 21.36
N LEU A 588 -15.53 35.23 21.55
CA LEU A 588 -16.67 34.54 22.17
C LEU A 588 -16.77 34.77 23.68
#